data_AF-A0A438HBA1-F1
#
_entry.id   AF-A0A438HBA1-F1
#
_cell.length_a   1.000
_cell.length_b   1.000
_cell.length_c   1.000
_cell.angle_alpha   90.00
_cell.angle_beta   90.00
_cell.angle_gamma   90.00
#
_symmetry.space_group_name_H-M   'P 1'
#
loop_
_entity.id
_entity.type
_entity.pdbx_description
1 polymer ?
#
loop_
_entity_poly.entity_id
_entity_poly.type
_entity_poly.pdbx_seq_one_letter_code
_entity_poly.pdbx_strand_id
1 'polypeptide(L)' 'MKKDIYTIETWKDFKRQFYPKDVAYLAKKNMRRLKHRGSIRDYVKEFSSLMLEIPNMTEKELLFNFMDNLQG' A
#
# COMPACT_ATOMS: atom_id res chain seq x y z
N MET A 1 -18.55 12.32 -26.27
CA MET A 1 -17.64 11.97 -25.14
C MET A 1 -16.23 11.82 -25.68
N LYS A 2 -15.28 12.66 -25.28
CA LYS A 2 -13.86 12.41 -25.57
C LYS A 2 -13.43 11.20 -24.73
N LYS A 3 -12.91 10.15 -25.37
CA LYS A 3 -12.15 9.11 -24.67
C LYS A 3 -10.81 9.75 -24.36
N ASP A 4 -10.62 10.19 -23.11
CA ASP A 4 -9.29 10.57 -22.65
C ASP A 4 -8.44 9.30 -22.66
N ILE A 5 -7.54 9.21 -23.64
CA ILE A 5 -6.63 8.08 -23.78
C ILE A 5 -5.59 8.26 -22.68
N TYR A 6 -5.74 7.51 -21.58
CA TYR A 6 -4.70 7.46 -20.55
C TYR A 6 -3.55 6.59 -21.06
N THR A 7 -2.41 7.20 -21.34
CA THR A 7 -1.18 6.47 -21.66
C THR A 7 -0.64 5.80 -20.39
N ILE A 8 -0.54 4.47 -20.40
CA ILE A 8 0.11 3.68 -19.35
C ILE A 8 1.55 3.46 -19.79
N GLU A 9 2.48 4.26 -19.27
CA GLU A 9 3.91 4.12 -19.59
C GLU A 9 4.65 3.33 -18.50
N THR A 10 4.15 3.39 -17.26
CA THR A 10 4.77 2.74 -16.13
C THR A 10 3.79 1.84 -15.37
N TRP A 11 4.34 0.88 -14.61
CA TRP A 11 3.56 0.08 -13.67
C TRP A 11 2.78 0.93 -12.65
N LYS A 12 3.30 2.11 -12.32
CA LYS A 12 2.64 3.09 -11.47
C LYS A 12 1.40 3.70 -12.14
N ASP A 13 1.47 3.99 -13.44
CA ASP A 13 0.34 4.53 -14.21
C ASP A 13 -0.75 3.49 -14.40
N PHE A 14 -0.36 2.23 -14.63
CA PHE A 14 -1.28 1.09 -14.67
C PHE A 14 -2.06 1.02 -13.35
N LYS A 15 -1.35 0.97 -12.22
CA LYS A 15 -1.99 0.90 -10.89
C LYS A 15 -2.95 2.06 -10.63
N ARG A 16 -2.60 3.29 -11.03
CA ARG A 16 -3.50 4.46 -10.85
C ARG A 16 -4.88 4.32 -11.50
N GLN A 17 -5.03 3.50 -12.55
CA GLN A 17 -6.32 3.31 -13.20
C GLN A 17 -7.25 2.34 -12.45
N PHE A 18 -6.68 1.41 -11.68
CA PHE A 18 -7.42 0.34 -10.99
C PHE A 18 -7.55 0.57 -9.48
N TYR A 19 -6.85 1.56 -8.92
CA TYR A 19 -6.94 1.93 -7.50
C TYR A 19 -7.71 3.24 -7.33
N PRO A 20 -9.00 3.19 -6.91
CA PRO A 20 -9.72 4.38 -6.47
C PRO A 20 -8.94 5.08 -5.35
N LYS A 21 -8.96 6.42 -5.33
CA LYS A 21 -8.33 7.22 -4.26
C LYS A 21 -8.76 6.74 -2.86
N ASP A 22 -10.00 6.29 -2.74
CA ASP A 22 -10.57 5.79 -1.49
C ASP A 22 -9.89 4.51 -1.01
N VAL A 23 -9.52 3.60 -1.91
CA VAL A 23 -8.81 2.35 -1.56
C VAL A 23 -7.41 2.66 -1.04
N ALA A 24 -6.66 3.53 -1.73
CA ALA A 24 -5.34 3.95 -1.27
C ALA A 24 -5.38 4.71 0.07
N TYR A 25 -6.43 5.51 0.29
CA TYR A 25 -6.64 6.21 1.57
C TYR A 25 -6.94 5.22 2.70
N LEU A 26 -7.83 4.25 2.47
CA LEU A 26 -8.17 3.22 3.44
C LEU A 26 -6.95 2.36 3.79
N ALA A 27 -6.18 1.94 2.80
CA ALA A 27 -4.95 1.19 3.01
C ALA A 27 -3.94 1.96 3.87
N LYS A 28 -3.74 3.26 3.61
CA LYS A 28 -2.89 4.13 4.46
C LYS A 28 -3.41 4.22 5.90
N LYS A 29 -4.73 4.33 6.08
CA LYS A 29 -5.36 4.34 7.41
C LYS A 29 -5.16 3.01 8.14
N ASN A 30 -5.28 1.89 7.42
CA ASN A 30 -5.07 0.55 7.96
C ASN A 30 -3.60 0.32 8.33
N MET A 31 -2.65 0.79 7.52
CA MET A 31 -1.23 0.64 7.82
C MET A 31 -0.81 1.38 9.09
N ARG A 32 -1.37 2.56 9.36
CA ARG A 32 -1.14 3.29 10.63
C ARG A 32 -1.71 2.56 11.85
N ARG A 33 -2.68 1.67 11.65
CA ARG A 33 -3.37 0.92 12.71
C ARG A 33 -2.87 -0.51 12.84
N LEU A 34 -2.13 -1.00 11.84
CA LEU A 34 -1.57 -2.33 11.83
C LEU A 34 -0.63 -2.49 13.03
N LYS A 35 -0.75 -3.61 13.74
CA LYS A 35 0.14 -3.97 14.83
C LYS A 35 0.47 -5.44 14.69
N HIS A 36 1.74 -5.80 14.87
CA HIS A 36 2.15 -7.20 14.93
C HIS A 36 1.42 -7.88 16.10
N ARG A 37 0.55 -8.83 15.76
CA ARG A 37 -0.17 -9.68 16.71
C ARG A 37 -0.02 -11.12 16.22
N GLY A 38 0.40 -12.02 17.10
CA GLY A 38 0.60 -13.42 16.73
C GLY A 38 1.95 -13.64 16.05
N SER A 39 1.95 -14.32 14.89
CA SER A 39 3.19 -14.71 14.23
C SER A 39 3.73 -13.63 13.30
N ILE A 40 5.06 -13.57 13.18
CA ILE A 40 5.73 -12.69 12.21
C ILE A 40 5.27 -12.94 10.77
N ARG A 41 4.92 -14.20 10.45
CA ARG A 41 4.42 -14.58 9.12
C ARG A 41 3.09 -13.89 8.81
N ASP A 42 2.17 -13.88 9.79
CA ASP A 42 0.85 -13.26 9.62
C ASP A 42 0.99 -11.74 9.49
N TYR A 43 1.84 -11.14 10.31
CA TYR A 43 2.15 -9.72 10.24
C TYR A 43 2.75 -9.32 8.88
N VAL A 44 3.75 -10.04 8.39
CA VAL A 44 4.37 -9.79 7.07
C VAL A 44 3.33 -9.93 5.95
N LYS A 45 2.42 -10.91 6.05
CA LYS A 45 1.35 -11.11 5.06
C LYS A 45 0.36 -9.93 5.05
N GLU A 46 -0.08 -9.46 6.20
CA GLU A 46 -0.99 -8.31 6.31
C GLU A 46 -0.33 -7.01 5.84
N PHE A 47 0.91 -6.75 6.28
CA PHE A 47 1.69 -5.58 5.87
C PHE A 47 1.90 -5.55 4.34
N SER A 48 2.29 -6.69 3.76
CA SER A 48 2.54 -6.79 2.31
C SER A 48 1.26 -6.57 1.49
N SER A 49 0.10 -6.97 2.00
CA SER A 49 -1.18 -6.71 1.34
C SER A 49 -1.48 -5.22 1.28
N LEU A 50 -1.27 -4.49 2.38
CA LEU A 50 -1.46 -3.03 2.44
C LEU A 50 -0.45 -2.27 1.57
N MET A 51 0.79 -2.75 1.47
CA MET A 51 1.80 -2.16 0.58
C MET A 51 1.34 -2.16 -0.89
N LEU A 52 0.68 -3.23 -1.35
CA LEU A 52 0.22 -3.33 -2.74
C LEU A 52 -0.90 -2.32 -3.05
N GLU A 53 -1.72 -1.99 -2.07
CA GLU A 53 -2.85 -1.06 -2.19
C GLU A 53 -2.44 0.42 -2.15
N ILE A 54 -1.21 0.73 -1.73
CA ILE A 54 -0.75 2.12 -1.57
C ILE A 54 0.28 2.47 -2.65
N PRO A 55 -0.12 3.20 -3.70
CA PRO A 55 0.83 3.63 -4.72
C PRO A 55 1.81 4.67 -4.16
N ASN A 56 3.05 4.63 -4.67
CA ASN A 56 4.11 5.63 -4.43
C ASN A 56 4.66 5.71 -3.01
N MET A 57 4.61 4.64 -2.23
CA MET A 57 5.36 4.58 -0.98
C MET A 57 6.83 4.32 -1.27
N THR A 58 7.71 5.08 -0.64
CA THR A 58 9.16 4.89 -0.74
C THR A 58 9.61 3.70 0.11
N GLU A 59 10.74 3.08 -0.22
CA GLU A 59 11.33 2.00 0.60
C GLU A 59 11.58 2.45 2.04
N LYS A 60 11.99 3.71 2.23
CA LYS A 60 12.20 4.30 3.55
C LYS A 60 10.90 4.37 4.37
N GLU A 61 9.80 4.82 3.76
CA GLU A 61 8.49 4.86 4.42
C GLU A 61 7.99 3.45 4.73
N LEU A 62 8.19 2.49 3.82
CA LEU A 62 7.82 1.09 4.04
C LEU A 62 8.59 0.50 5.23
N LEU A 63 9.91 0.68 5.25
CA LEU A 63 10.75 0.18 6.34
C LEU A 63 10.35 0.80 7.68
N PHE A 64 10.12 2.12 7.72
CA PHE A 64 9.69 2.82 8.92
C PHE A 64 8.35 2.29 9.45
N ASN A 65 7.33 2.17 8.59
CA ASN A 65 6.03 1.64 8.98
C ASN A 65 6.10 0.17 9.41
N PHE A 66 6.98 -0.62 8.79
CA PHE A 66 7.17 -2.02 9.15
C PHE A 66 7.76 -2.14 10.56
N MET A 67 8.82 -1.39 10.85
CA MET A 67 9.52 -1.45 12.13
C MET A 67 8.69 -0.85 13.29
N ASP A 68 7.98 0.26 13.06
CA ASP A 68 7.17 0.92 14.09
C ASP A 68 6.00 0.06 14.59
N ASN A 69 5.51 -0.84 13.74
CA ASN A 69 4.40 -1.73 14.04
C ASN A 69 4.84 -3.16 14.38
N LEU A 70 6.14 -3.45 14.27
CA LEU A 70 6.72 -4.74 14.62
C LEU A 70 6.91 -4.82 16.13
N GLN A 71 6.21 -5.77 16.76
CA GLN A 71 6.45 -6.13 18.15
C GLN A 71 7.66 -7.08 18.21
N GLY A 72 8.60 -6.79 19.11
CA GLY A 72 9.72 -7.66 19.48
C GLY A 72 9.37 -8.63 20.60
#